data_AF-A0A3P8J897-F1
#
_entry.id   AF-A0A3P8J897-F1
#
_cell.length_a   1.000
_cell.length_b   1.000
_cell.length_c   1.000
_cell.angle_alpha   90.00
_cell.angle_beta   90.00
_cell.angle_gamma   90.00
#
_symmetry.space_group_name_H-M   'P 1'
#
loop_
_entity.id
_entity.type
_entity.pdbx_description
1 polymer ?
#
loop_
_entity_poly.entity_id
_entity_poly.type
_entity_poly.pdbx_seq_one_letter_code
_entity_poly.pdbx_strand_id
1 'polypeptide(L)'
;MKAKWGALLTILLALTAMTRASAAVTKTNWPDAAAMQYVFVENNADDNYFVTPGGALDPRLTGASRWTGLKYTGTGTIYQQSLGYIDNGYNTGLNANWQFDMWLENSPVSNPLSGLRCINWYVGCDMATSLIQAPALDASGFYGVTVTTGGAKWMHGMLSDSFYQYLQQMPVGGSFSMTINGCQTSVKYDASSGARCKDQASGSWYTRKVTHTKAANLRLLNTHSLTEVFINTDGVPTIGEGSTSCQPQTIGTRSGLSCKMVNYALENNGLSNTSIHIFPAISNSSLVSAVGSMICSSASTAIRGSR
;
A
#
# COMPACT_ATOMS: atom_id res chain seq x y z
N MET A 1 -33.83 67.65 -5.95
CA MET A 1 -32.72 66.88 -5.34
C MET A 1 -33.18 65.46 -4.99
N LYS A 2 -33.30 64.53 -5.95
CA LYS A 2 -33.71 63.12 -5.68
C LYS A 2 -33.15 62.11 -6.71
N ALA A 3 -31.91 62.30 -7.18
CA ALA A 3 -31.38 61.47 -8.27
C ALA A 3 -29.87 61.20 -8.17
N LYS A 4 -29.33 60.97 -6.97
CA LYS A 4 -27.91 60.60 -6.80
C LYS A 4 -27.64 59.37 -5.93
N TRP A 5 -28.64 58.84 -5.23
CA TRP A 5 -28.46 57.67 -4.36
C TRP A 5 -28.68 56.32 -5.08
N GLY A 6 -29.58 56.26 -6.07
CA GLY A 6 -29.84 55.03 -6.82
C GLY A 6 -28.64 54.54 -7.63
N ALA A 7 -27.87 55.46 -8.22
CA ALA A 7 -26.67 55.13 -9.00
C ALA A 7 -25.48 54.68 -8.12
N LEU A 8 -25.42 55.15 -6.87
CA LEU A 8 -24.41 54.74 -5.90
C LEU A 8 -24.70 53.32 -5.36
N LEU A 9 -25.98 52.96 -5.20
CA LEU A 9 -26.38 51.63 -4.75
C LEU A 9 -26.12 50.54 -5.80
N THR A 10 -26.32 50.83 -7.08
CA THR A 10 -26.04 49.88 -8.17
C THR A 10 -24.55 49.65 -8.40
N ILE A 11 -23.71 50.67 -8.20
CA ILE A 11 -22.25 50.52 -8.22
C ILE A 11 -21.75 49.70 -7.03
N LEU A 12 -22.33 49.89 -5.83
CA LEU A 12 -21.98 49.10 -4.64
C LEU A 12 -22.36 47.61 -4.80
N LEU A 13 -23.53 47.31 -5.39
CA LEU A 13 -23.96 45.93 -5.68
C LEU A 13 -23.14 45.28 -6.80
N ALA A 14 -22.72 46.04 -7.81
CA ALA A 14 -21.83 45.55 -8.86
C ALA A 14 -20.40 45.26 -8.36
N LEU A 15 -19.91 46.02 -7.37
CA LEU A 15 -18.62 45.77 -6.70
C LEU A 15 -18.67 44.52 -5.78
N THR A 16 -19.83 44.16 -5.23
CA THR A 16 -20.00 42.89 -4.51
C THR A 16 -20.12 41.65 -5.41
N ALA A 17 -20.32 41.86 -6.72
CA ALA A 17 -20.25 40.82 -7.74
C ALA A 17 -18.86 40.73 -8.40
N MET A 18 -17.80 41.23 -7.73
CA MET A 18 -16.46 40.74 -8.01
C MET A 18 -16.45 39.24 -7.72
N THR A 19 -16.61 38.45 -8.77
CA THR A 19 -16.17 37.07 -8.81
C THR A 19 -14.79 37.05 -8.18
N ARG A 20 -14.67 36.48 -6.98
CA ARG A 20 -13.36 36.10 -6.46
C ARG A 20 -12.85 35.10 -7.48
N ALA A 21 -12.00 35.56 -8.40
CA ALA A 21 -11.13 34.69 -9.14
C ALA A 21 -10.22 34.07 -8.07
N SER A 22 -10.69 32.99 -7.44
CA SER A 22 -9.83 32.17 -6.62
C SER A 22 -8.76 31.67 -7.56
N ALA A 23 -7.52 32.15 -7.34
CA ALA A 23 -6.38 31.53 -7.97
C ALA A 23 -6.43 30.04 -7.60
N ALA A 24 -6.40 29.19 -8.61
CA ALA A 24 -6.37 27.75 -8.48
C ALA A 24 -4.96 27.24 -8.76
N VAL A 25 -4.60 26.12 -8.15
CA VAL A 25 -3.30 25.51 -8.40
C VAL A 25 -3.21 25.08 -9.86
N THR A 26 -2.11 25.41 -10.53
CA THR A 26 -1.89 24.99 -11.92
C THR A 26 -1.84 23.47 -12.03
N LYS A 27 -2.79 22.91 -12.78
CA LYS A 27 -2.86 21.49 -13.10
C LYS A 27 -1.83 21.14 -14.16
N THR A 28 -0.93 20.22 -13.83
CA THR A 28 0.01 19.58 -14.75
C THR A 28 -0.51 18.19 -15.09
N ASN A 29 -0.92 17.98 -16.34
CA ASN A 29 -1.33 16.68 -16.82
C ASN A 29 -0.13 15.94 -17.45
N TRP A 30 0.24 14.81 -16.88
CA TRP A 30 1.31 13.97 -17.40
C TRP A 30 0.78 12.98 -18.43
N PRO A 31 1.66 12.51 -19.35
CA PRO A 31 1.30 11.42 -20.24
C PRO A 31 0.87 10.18 -19.45
N ASP A 32 -0.10 9.46 -20.02
CA ASP A 32 -0.58 8.18 -19.50
C ASP A 32 0.61 7.27 -19.15
N ALA A 33 0.51 6.59 -18.02
CA ALA A 33 1.50 5.59 -17.65
C ALA A 33 1.42 4.37 -18.56
N ALA A 34 2.56 3.70 -18.75
CA ALA A 34 2.54 2.34 -19.29
C ALA A 34 1.70 1.44 -18.37
N ALA A 35 0.93 0.52 -18.95
CA ALA A 35 0.14 -0.42 -18.19
C ALA A 35 1.05 -1.38 -17.41
N MET A 36 0.77 -1.55 -16.12
CA MET A 36 1.57 -2.39 -15.23
C MET A 36 0.83 -3.64 -14.81
N GLN A 37 1.53 -4.76 -14.85
CA GLN A 37 1.03 -6.01 -14.32
C GLN A 37 1.31 -6.11 -12.83
N TYR A 38 0.38 -6.72 -12.08
CA TYR A 38 0.57 -7.02 -10.67
C TYR A 38 0.17 -8.47 -10.35
N VAL A 39 0.76 -9.00 -9.28
CA VAL A 39 0.37 -10.26 -8.66
C VAL A 39 -0.35 -9.93 -7.36
N PHE A 40 -1.53 -10.52 -7.17
CA PHE A 40 -2.26 -10.48 -5.92
C PHE A 40 -2.00 -11.76 -5.14
N VAL A 41 -1.77 -11.64 -3.84
CA VAL A 41 -1.58 -12.79 -2.96
C VAL A 41 -2.53 -12.72 -1.78
N GLU A 42 -3.33 -13.77 -1.63
CA GLU A 42 -4.21 -14.02 -0.51
C GLU A 42 -3.48 -14.93 0.46
N ASN A 43 -3.06 -14.41 1.61
CA ASN A 43 -2.48 -15.20 2.68
C ASN A 43 -3.56 -15.52 3.71
N ASN A 44 -4.30 -16.61 3.47
CA ASN A 44 -5.38 -17.05 4.35
C ASN A 44 -4.85 -17.69 5.65
N ALA A 45 -3.53 -17.86 5.79
CA ALA A 45 -2.94 -18.30 7.05
C ALA A 45 -2.84 -17.16 8.07
N ASP A 46 -2.71 -15.91 7.61
CA ASP A 46 -2.48 -14.72 8.46
C ASP A 46 -3.50 -13.58 8.20
N ASP A 47 -4.62 -13.87 7.54
CA ASP A 47 -5.65 -12.89 7.14
C ASP A 47 -5.08 -11.62 6.49
N ASN A 48 -4.15 -11.81 5.56
CA ASN A 48 -3.40 -10.72 4.95
C ASN A 48 -3.44 -10.79 3.43
N TYR A 49 -3.49 -9.62 2.78
CA TYR A 49 -3.42 -9.50 1.34
C TYR A 49 -2.12 -8.79 0.95
N PHE A 50 -1.51 -9.23 -0.13
CA PHE A 50 -0.36 -8.56 -0.71
C PHE A 50 -0.64 -8.25 -2.17
N VAL A 51 -0.22 -7.08 -2.60
CA VAL A 51 -0.11 -6.74 -4.01
C VAL A 51 1.34 -6.44 -4.32
N THR A 52 1.85 -6.98 -5.42
CA THR A 52 3.24 -6.76 -5.85
C THR A 52 3.31 -6.56 -7.35
N PRO A 53 4.20 -5.68 -7.85
CA PRO A 53 4.43 -5.57 -9.28
C PRO A 53 4.86 -6.92 -9.88
N GLY A 54 4.33 -7.24 -11.05
CA GLY A 54 4.71 -8.42 -11.84
C GLY A 54 5.94 -8.17 -12.71
N GLY A 55 6.37 -6.92 -12.84
CA GLY A 55 7.53 -6.51 -13.64
C GLY A 55 8.05 -5.16 -13.18
N ALA A 56 7.88 -4.12 -14.00
CA ALA A 56 8.27 -2.76 -13.65
C ALA A 56 7.51 -2.24 -12.41
N LEU A 57 8.20 -1.43 -11.61
CA LEU A 57 7.72 -0.98 -10.30
C LEU A 57 6.71 0.17 -10.37
N ASP A 58 6.87 1.07 -11.34
CA ASP A 58 6.14 2.32 -11.42
C ASP A 58 5.20 2.33 -12.64
N PRO A 59 3.94 2.80 -12.55
CA PRO A 59 3.25 3.28 -11.35
C PRO A 59 3.11 2.23 -10.25
N ARG A 60 3.33 2.65 -8.99
CA ARG A 60 3.30 1.76 -7.83
C ARG A 60 1.89 1.29 -7.57
N LEU A 61 1.74 -0.01 -7.41
CA LEU A 61 0.64 -0.66 -6.69
C LEU A 61 1.26 -1.83 -5.94
N THR A 62 1.59 -1.61 -4.66
CA THR A 62 2.42 -2.57 -3.92
C THR A 62 2.22 -2.51 -2.42
N GLY A 63 2.43 -3.65 -1.75
CA GLY A 63 2.50 -3.79 -0.30
C GLY A 63 1.35 -4.62 0.27
N ALA A 64 1.36 -4.76 1.59
CA ALA A 64 0.44 -5.62 2.34
C ALA A 64 -0.71 -4.84 2.98
N SER A 65 -1.87 -5.47 3.15
CA SER A 65 -3.01 -4.88 3.87
C SER A 65 -2.76 -4.82 5.38
N ARG A 66 -1.93 -5.72 5.92
CA ARG A 66 -1.58 -5.77 7.35
C ARG A 66 -0.08 -5.89 7.58
N TRP A 67 0.35 -5.48 8.78
CA TRP A 67 1.70 -5.74 9.25
C TRP A 67 1.88 -7.23 9.49
N THR A 68 3.00 -7.75 9.02
CA THR A 68 3.46 -9.11 9.35
C THR A 68 4.36 -9.07 10.60
N GLY A 69 4.69 -10.24 11.15
CA GLY A 69 5.74 -10.36 12.16
C GLY A 69 7.14 -9.90 11.70
N LEU A 70 7.31 -9.62 10.39
CA LEU A 70 8.54 -9.11 9.79
C LEU A 70 8.52 -7.59 9.54
N LYS A 71 7.67 -6.87 10.26
CA LYS A 71 7.72 -5.41 10.32
C LYS A 71 9.13 -4.94 10.68
N TYR A 72 9.70 -4.04 9.87
CA TYR A 72 11.01 -3.49 10.14
C TYR A 72 10.96 -2.56 11.35
N THR A 73 11.78 -2.86 12.37
CA THR A 73 11.84 -2.14 13.65
C THR A 73 12.99 -1.14 13.75
N GLY A 74 13.72 -0.90 12.64
CA GLY A 74 14.88 0.00 12.61
C GLY A 74 16.24 -0.71 12.72
N THR A 75 16.27 -2.03 12.93
CA THR A 75 17.49 -2.85 12.93
C THR A 75 17.27 -4.15 12.17
N GLY A 76 18.36 -4.77 11.68
CA GLY A 76 18.30 -6.03 10.95
C GLY A 76 17.79 -5.91 9.51
N THR A 77 17.34 -7.04 8.96
CA THR A 77 16.87 -7.13 7.57
C THR A 77 15.54 -6.40 7.38
N ILE A 78 15.48 -5.61 6.31
CA ILE A 78 14.29 -4.87 5.92
C ILE A 78 13.36 -5.78 5.12
N TYR A 79 12.28 -6.24 5.74
CA TYR A 79 11.23 -7.04 5.07
C TYR A 79 9.99 -6.21 4.76
N GLN A 80 9.44 -5.49 5.75
CA GLN A 80 8.24 -4.67 5.55
C GLN A 80 8.43 -3.27 6.17
N GLN A 81 8.38 -2.22 5.35
CA GLN A 81 8.61 -0.83 5.79
C GLN A 81 7.34 0.00 5.88
N SER A 82 6.32 -0.36 5.09
CA SER A 82 4.98 0.22 5.13
C SER A 82 3.93 -0.84 4.82
N LEU A 83 2.67 -0.46 5.01
CA LEU A 83 1.53 -1.09 4.36
C LEU A 83 1.43 -0.71 2.86
N GLY A 84 0.42 -1.28 2.21
CA GLY A 84 0.08 -1.08 0.81
C GLY A 84 -0.10 0.36 0.39
N TYR A 85 0.46 0.73 -0.77
CA TYR A 85 0.32 2.06 -1.32
C TYR A 85 0.28 2.08 -2.85
N ILE A 86 -0.19 3.20 -3.37
CA ILE A 86 -0.27 3.50 -4.80
C ILE A 86 0.38 4.85 -5.09
N ASP A 87 0.94 5.00 -6.29
CA ASP A 87 1.38 6.28 -6.81
C ASP A 87 1.20 6.39 -8.33
N ASN A 88 1.48 7.58 -8.86
CA ASN A 88 1.38 7.85 -10.29
C ASN A 88 2.67 7.51 -11.08
N GLY A 89 3.66 6.87 -10.46
CA GLY A 89 4.89 6.41 -11.09
C GLY A 89 6.01 7.44 -11.24
N TYR A 90 5.90 8.62 -10.67
CA TYR A 90 7.00 9.60 -10.66
C TYR A 90 7.65 9.81 -9.30
N ASN A 91 7.12 9.20 -8.23
CA ASN A 91 7.61 9.39 -6.87
C ASN A 91 7.86 10.88 -6.55
N THR A 92 6.85 11.74 -6.76
CA THR A 92 7.00 13.19 -6.53
C THR A 92 7.20 13.50 -5.06
N GLY A 93 8.21 14.31 -4.75
CA GLY A 93 8.51 14.75 -3.38
C GLY A 93 7.44 15.69 -2.81
N LEU A 94 7.14 15.51 -1.52
CA LEU A 94 6.27 16.40 -0.75
C LEU A 94 7.12 17.38 0.07
N ASN A 95 6.72 18.65 0.03
CA ASN A 95 7.36 19.72 0.79
C ASN A 95 6.94 19.67 2.25
N ALA A 96 7.90 19.77 3.17
CA ALA A 96 7.61 19.84 4.59
C ALA A 96 6.74 21.07 4.92
N ASN A 97 5.82 20.91 5.87
CA ASN A 97 4.83 21.88 6.30
C ASN A 97 3.80 22.29 5.25
N TRP A 98 3.76 21.65 4.07
CA TRP A 98 2.69 21.86 3.10
C TRP A 98 1.50 20.96 3.40
N GLN A 99 0.32 21.30 2.90
CA GLN A 99 -0.84 20.42 2.91
C GLN A 99 -0.90 19.63 1.60
N PHE A 100 -1.30 18.36 1.70
CA PHE A 100 -1.37 17.42 0.59
C PHE A 100 -2.75 16.76 0.49
N ASP A 101 -3.27 16.73 -0.73
CA ASP A 101 -4.46 16.01 -1.15
C ASP A 101 -4.07 14.94 -2.16
N MET A 102 -4.74 13.79 -2.08
CA MET A 102 -4.69 12.79 -3.14
C MET A 102 -6.06 12.16 -3.33
N TRP A 103 -6.51 12.09 -4.58
CA TRP A 103 -7.78 11.46 -4.94
C TRP A 103 -7.67 10.73 -6.28
N LEU A 104 -8.56 9.75 -6.44
CA LEU A 104 -8.62 8.86 -7.58
C LEU A 104 -9.89 9.14 -8.37
N GLU A 105 -9.76 9.58 -9.61
CA GLU A 105 -10.90 9.67 -10.54
C GLU A 105 -11.06 8.35 -11.28
N ASN A 106 -12.31 7.94 -11.52
CA ASN A 106 -12.64 6.64 -12.11
C ASN A 106 -12.10 5.46 -11.29
N SER A 107 -11.97 5.64 -9.97
CA SER A 107 -11.64 4.54 -9.06
C SER A 107 -12.71 3.45 -9.17
N PRO A 108 -12.32 2.16 -9.24
CA PRO A 108 -13.28 1.07 -9.26
C PRO A 108 -13.98 0.84 -7.91
N VAL A 109 -13.49 1.49 -6.85
CA VAL A 109 -14.04 1.41 -5.48
C VAL A 109 -14.23 2.78 -4.87
N SER A 110 -15.20 2.87 -3.96
CA SER A 110 -15.38 4.01 -3.07
C SER A 110 -14.44 3.92 -1.87
N ASN A 111 -13.95 5.07 -1.42
CA ASN A 111 -12.94 5.24 -0.35
C ASN A 111 -11.67 4.42 -0.63
N PRO A 112 -11.01 4.62 -1.79
CA PRO A 112 -9.87 3.79 -2.22
C PRO A 112 -8.60 3.98 -1.39
N LEU A 113 -8.50 5.10 -0.68
CA LEU A 113 -7.31 5.52 0.05
C LEU A 113 -7.64 5.85 1.50
N SER A 114 -6.71 5.55 2.41
CA SER A 114 -6.87 5.84 3.84
C SER A 114 -6.07 7.06 4.32
N GLY A 115 -5.16 7.59 3.50
CA GLY A 115 -4.34 8.76 3.83
C GLY A 115 -2.94 8.71 3.19
N LEU A 116 -2.03 9.57 3.68
CA LEU A 116 -0.64 9.62 3.21
C LEU A 116 0.18 8.46 3.80
N ARG A 117 0.71 7.60 2.94
CA ARG A 117 1.58 6.50 3.36
C ARG A 117 2.87 7.04 3.99
N CYS A 118 3.29 6.43 5.09
CA CYS A 118 4.57 6.68 5.74
C CYS A 118 5.31 5.38 6.11
N ILE A 119 6.57 5.53 6.52
CA ILE A 119 7.48 4.44 6.94
C ILE A 119 8.14 4.76 8.28
N ASN A 120 8.78 3.76 8.87
CA ASN A 120 9.29 3.79 10.24
C ASN A 120 10.33 4.86 10.60
N TRP A 121 10.93 5.54 9.63
CA TRP A 121 11.82 6.69 9.89
C TRP A 121 11.23 8.03 9.44
N TYR A 122 9.95 8.06 9.05
CA TYR A 122 9.25 9.32 8.82
C TYR A 122 8.75 9.86 10.15
N VAL A 123 9.13 11.10 10.46
CA VAL A 123 8.59 11.79 11.64
C VAL A 123 7.07 11.91 11.51
N GLY A 124 6.34 11.67 12.60
CA GLY A 124 4.87 11.74 12.62
C GLY A 124 4.16 10.55 11.96
N CYS A 125 4.89 9.49 11.60
CA CYS A 125 4.29 8.26 11.11
C CYS A 125 3.67 7.46 12.27
N ASP A 126 2.38 7.15 12.18
CA ASP A 126 1.79 6.14 13.06
C ASP A 126 2.21 4.75 12.56
N MET A 127 3.04 4.08 13.34
CA MET A 127 3.54 2.76 12.97
C MET A 127 2.54 1.63 13.16
N ALA A 128 1.43 1.84 13.86
CA ALA A 128 0.33 0.86 13.87
C ALA A 128 -0.36 0.82 12.51
N THR A 129 -0.53 1.97 11.87
CA THR A 129 -1.31 2.12 10.64
C THR A 129 -0.48 2.41 9.39
N SER A 130 0.83 2.69 9.51
CA SER A 130 1.70 3.15 8.41
C SER A 130 1.25 4.46 7.77
N LEU A 131 0.57 5.31 8.55
CA LEU A 131 -0.20 6.44 8.02
C LEU A 131 0.18 7.77 8.68
N ILE A 132 0.17 8.83 7.88
CA ILE A 132 -0.05 10.19 8.37
C ILE A 132 -1.50 10.51 8.07
N GLN A 133 -2.29 10.71 9.13
CA GLN A 133 -3.74 10.84 9.05
C GLN A 133 -4.15 12.11 8.30
N ALA A 134 -5.17 11.98 7.46
CA ALA A 134 -5.80 13.10 6.77
C ALA A 134 -6.94 13.69 7.61
N PRO A 135 -7.09 15.01 7.68
CA PRO A 135 -8.24 15.65 8.31
C PRO A 135 -9.59 15.30 7.66
N ALA A 136 -9.60 14.99 6.36
CA ALA A 136 -10.81 14.62 5.64
C ALA A 136 -10.56 13.45 4.67
N LEU A 137 -11.57 12.59 4.56
CA LEU A 137 -11.66 11.47 3.64
C LEU A 137 -13.01 11.54 2.91
N ASP A 138 -13.04 11.13 1.66
CA ASP A 138 -14.29 10.92 0.92
C ASP A 138 -14.19 9.72 -0.03
N ALA A 139 -15.24 9.53 -0.83
CA ALA A 139 -15.36 8.42 -1.77
C ALA A 139 -14.20 8.34 -2.79
N SER A 140 -13.48 9.44 -3.04
CA SER A 140 -12.42 9.51 -4.04
C SER A 140 -11.02 9.52 -3.43
N GLY A 141 -10.83 9.94 -2.18
CA GLY A 141 -9.50 9.99 -1.57
C GLY A 141 -9.42 10.70 -0.23
N PHE A 142 -8.27 11.31 0.03
CA PHE A 142 -7.95 11.97 1.29
C PHE A 142 -7.42 13.38 1.07
N TYR A 143 -7.63 14.25 2.07
CA TYR A 143 -7.42 15.68 1.90
C TYR A 143 -6.87 16.36 3.17
N GLY A 144 -6.00 17.34 2.96
CA GLY A 144 -5.50 18.26 3.97
C GLY A 144 -4.38 17.71 4.84
N VAL A 145 -3.72 16.61 4.44
CA VAL A 145 -2.63 16.03 5.25
C VAL A 145 -1.52 17.05 5.38
N THR A 146 -1.17 17.43 6.61
CA THR A 146 -0.01 18.29 6.85
C THR A 146 1.26 17.44 6.82
N VAL A 147 2.12 17.71 5.85
CA VAL A 147 3.39 17.00 5.64
C VAL A 147 4.35 17.38 6.77
N THR A 148 4.67 16.44 7.66
CA THR A 148 5.56 16.69 8.81
C THR A 148 7.01 16.91 8.39
N THR A 149 7.76 17.69 9.16
CA THR A 149 9.21 17.88 8.99
C THR A 149 9.99 16.61 9.32
N GLY A 150 11.01 16.28 8.54
CA GLY A 150 11.90 15.13 8.78
C GLY A 150 11.54 13.89 7.96
N GLY A 151 12.52 13.39 7.20
CA GLY A 151 12.36 12.31 6.22
C GLY A 151 11.67 12.76 4.93
N ALA A 152 12.18 12.31 3.78
CA ALA A 152 11.59 12.61 2.48
C ALA A 152 10.24 11.91 2.35
N LYS A 153 9.17 12.64 2.07
CA LYS A 153 7.83 12.10 1.84
C LYS A 153 7.49 12.19 0.37
N TRP A 154 6.69 11.25 -0.10
CA TRP A 154 6.33 11.13 -1.51
C TRP A 154 4.82 11.18 -1.65
N MET A 155 4.32 11.56 -2.83
CA MET A 155 2.89 11.57 -3.16
C MET A 155 2.33 10.13 -3.26
N HIS A 156 2.33 9.41 -2.14
CA HIS A 156 1.95 8.01 -2.01
C HIS A 156 0.67 7.89 -1.20
N GLY A 157 -0.38 7.37 -1.80
CA GLY A 157 -1.65 7.11 -1.12
C GLY A 157 -1.65 5.72 -0.53
N MET A 158 -1.98 5.59 0.74
CA MET A 158 -2.12 4.28 1.38
C MET A 158 -3.41 3.62 0.92
N LEU A 159 -3.33 2.36 0.47
CA LEU A 159 -4.47 1.58 0.01
C LEU A 159 -5.42 1.28 1.17
N SER A 160 -6.72 1.38 0.92
CA SER A 160 -7.75 0.98 1.88
C SER A 160 -8.09 -0.51 1.78
N ASP A 161 -8.80 -1.02 2.78
CA ASP A 161 -9.33 -2.39 2.78
C ASP A 161 -10.31 -2.64 1.63
N SER A 162 -11.14 -1.64 1.27
CA SER A 162 -12.07 -1.77 0.14
C SER A 162 -11.33 -1.94 -1.18
N PHE A 163 -10.15 -1.31 -1.33
CA PHE A 163 -9.31 -1.50 -2.50
C PHE A 163 -8.77 -2.93 -2.58
N TYR A 164 -8.30 -3.49 -1.46
CA TYR A 164 -7.85 -4.88 -1.40
C TYR A 164 -8.96 -5.88 -1.73
N GLN A 165 -10.18 -5.65 -1.21
CA GLN A 165 -11.34 -6.49 -1.53
C GLN A 165 -11.67 -6.48 -3.03
N TYR A 166 -11.57 -5.34 -3.69
CA TYR A 166 -11.73 -5.26 -5.14
C TYR A 166 -10.64 -6.01 -5.91
N LEU A 167 -9.37 -5.85 -5.50
CA LEU A 167 -8.26 -6.58 -6.12
C LEU A 167 -8.41 -8.09 -5.94
N GLN A 168 -8.94 -8.54 -4.79
CA GLN A 168 -9.25 -9.94 -4.53
C GLN A 168 -10.28 -10.49 -5.52
N GLN A 169 -11.38 -9.74 -5.75
CA GLN A 169 -12.48 -10.14 -6.62
C GLN A 169 -12.16 -10.05 -8.12
N MET A 170 -11.17 -9.25 -8.50
CA MET A 170 -10.76 -9.12 -9.90
C MET A 170 -10.24 -10.46 -10.46
N PRO A 171 -10.71 -10.92 -11.63
CA PRO A 171 -10.16 -12.11 -12.27
C PRO A 171 -8.77 -11.84 -12.85
N VAL A 172 -7.95 -12.89 -12.96
CA VAL A 172 -6.68 -12.82 -13.70
C VAL A 172 -6.95 -12.43 -15.17
N GLY A 173 -6.11 -11.55 -15.71
CA GLY A 173 -6.31 -10.89 -17.01
C GLY A 173 -7.16 -9.62 -16.95
N GLY A 174 -7.94 -9.43 -15.88
CA GLY A 174 -8.71 -8.22 -15.64
C GLY A 174 -7.82 -6.98 -15.50
N SER A 175 -8.31 -5.85 -15.97
CA SER A 175 -7.60 -4.56 -15.90
C SER A 175 -8.52 -3.44 -15.42
N PHE A 176 -7.94 -2.47 -14.73
CA PHE A 176 -8.62 -1.23 -14.33
C PHE A 176 -7.72 -0.04 -14.64
N SER A 177 -8.35 1.10 -14.91
CA SER A 177 -7.66 2.37 -15.10
C SER A 177 -8.26 3.43 -14.21
N MET A 178 -7.42 4.32 -13.69
CA MET A 178 -7.83 5.46 -12.90
C MET A 178 -6.94 6.66 -13.20
N THR A 179 -7.40 7.86 -12.88
CA THR A 179 -6.53 9.05 -12.87
C THR A 179 -6.16 9.36 -11.43
N ILE A 180 -4.86 9.29 -11.14
CA ILE A 180 -4.31 9.68 -9.84
C ILE A 180 -4.07 11.18 -9.87
N ASN A 181 -4.67 11.89 -8.93
CA ASN A 181 -4.44 13.30 -8.67
C ASN A 181 -3.64 13.46 -7.39
N GLY A 182 -2.50 14.15 -7.45
CA GLY A 182 -1.73 14.57 -6.28
C GLY A 182 -1.59 16.09 -6.28
N CYS A 183 -2.03 16.75 -5.20
CA CYS A 183 -1.94 18.20 -5.07
C CYS A 183 -1.31 18.57 -3.74
N GLN A 184 -0.27 19.41 -3.76
CA GLN A 184 0.28 20.01 -2.54
C GLN A 184 0.32 21.53 -2.62
N THR A 185 0.19 22.18 -1.47
CA THR A 185 0.19 23.65 -1.35
C THR A 185 0.75 24.11 -0.01
N SER A 186 1.43 25.26 0.01
CA SER A 186 1.82 25.97 1.23
C SER A 186 0.65 26.66 1.92
N VAL A 187 -0.45 26.91 1.20
CA VAL A 187 -1.64 27.57 1.74
C VAL A 187 -2.33 26.61 2.70
N LYS A 188 -2.60 27.08 3.91
CA LYS A 188 -3.36 26.32 4.90
C LYS A 188 -4.85 26.47 4.64
N TYR A 189 -5.52 25.36 4.41
CA TYR A 189 -6.96 25.27 4.29
C TYR A 189 -7.51 24.22 5.25
N ASP A 190 -8.82 24.31 5.52
CA ASP A 190 -9.58 23.34 6.29
C ASP A 190 -10.26 22.34 5.35
N ALA A 191 -9.68 21.14 5.24
CA ALA A 191 -10.25 20.10 4.39
C ALA A 191 -11.60 19.56 4.92
N SER A 192 -11.86 19.67 6.23
CA SER A 192 -13.09 19.20 6.87
C SER A 192 -14.30 20.06 6.50
N SER A 193 -14.06 21.34 6.16
CA SER A 193 -15.08 22.25 5.64
C SER A 193 -15.30 22.10 4.12
N GLY A 194 -14.66 21.13 3.48
CA GLY A 194 -14.74 20.91 2.02
C GLY A 194 -13.72 21.69 1.19
N ALA A 195 -12.83 22.49 1.79
CA ALA A 195 -11.76 23.14 1.01
C ALA A 195 -10.74 22.11 0.49
N ARG A 196 -10.12 22.38 -0.66
CA ARG A 196 -9.19 21.47 -1.34
C ARG A 196 -7.96 22.21 -1.85
N CYS A 197 -6.84 21.49 -1.95
CA CYS A 197 -5.58 21.98 -2.47
C CYS A 197 -5.71 22.56 -3.89
N LYS A 198 -6.50 21.91 -4.75
CA LYS A 198 -6.68 22.35 -6.15
C LYS A 198 -7.26 23.76 -6.28
N ASP A 199 -8.01 24.21 -5.26
CA ASP A 199 -8.69 25.51 -5.24
C ASP A 199 -7.85 26.60 -4.57
N GLN A 200 -6.59 26.31 -4.19
CA GLN A 200 -5.70 27.25 -3.50
C GLN A 200 -4.86 28.09 -4.46
N ALA A 201 -4.44 29.26 -3.99
CA ALA A 201 -3.76 30.27 -4.81
C ALA A 201 -2.37 29.88 -5.34
N SER A 202 -1.73 28.88 -4.73
CA SER A 202 -0.38 28.43 -5.10
C SER A 202 -0.19 26.96 -4.74
N GLY A 203 0.65 26.25 -5.47
CA GLY A 203 0.95 24.85 -5.18
C GLY A 203 1.39 24.11 -6.43
N SER A 204 1.37 22.79 -6.37
CA SER A 204 1.58 21.91 -7.51
C SER A 204 0.49 20.85 -7.54
N TRP A 205 -0.17 20.68 -8.69
CA TRP A 205 -1.17 19.64 -8.91
C TRP A 205 -0.74 18.80 -10.11
N TYR A 206 -0.49 17.51 -9.89
CA TYR A 206 -0.11 16.55 -10.93
C TYR A 206 -1.22 15.54 -11.13
N THR A 207 -1.51 15.24 -12.40
CA THR A 207 -2.45 14.19 -12.78
C THR A 207 -1.83 13.22 -13.74
N ARG A 208 -2.12 11.94 -13.57
CA ARG A 208 -1.70 10.90 -14.51
C ARG A 208 -2.71 9.76 -14.51
N LYS A 209 -3.07 9.29 -15.71
CA LYS A 209 -3.81 8.05 -15.86
C LYS A 209 -2.86 6.87 -15.68
N VAL A 210 -3.28 5.91 -14.86
CA VAL A 210 -2.57 4.64 -14.64
C VAL A 210 -3.48 3.48 -14.98
N THR A 211 -2.90 2.39 -15.47
CA THR A 211 -3.61 1.15 -15.80
C THR A 211 -2.89 -0.02 -15.16
N HIS A 212 -3.65 -0.85 -14.44
CA HIS A 212 -3.13 -2.04 -13.78
C HIS A 212 -3.87 -3.29 -14.25
N THR A 213 -3.12 -4.34 -14.57
CA THR A 213 -3.64 -5.64 -15.01
C THR A 213 -3.26 -6.72 -14.00
N LYS A 214 -4.25 -7.50 -13.54
CA LYS A 214 -4.00 -8.63 -12.65
C LYS A 214 -3.37 -9.77 -13.44
N ALA A 215 -2.08 -10.00 -13.26
CA ALA A 215 -1.35 -11.03 -13.99
C ALA A 215 -1.38 -12.39 -13.29
N ALA A 216 -1.45 -12.40 -11.97
CA ALA A 216 -1.64 -13.63 -11.22
C ALA A 216 -2.41 -13.42 -9.92
N ASN A 217 -3.08 -14.47 -9.47
CA ASN A 217 -3.64 -14.61 -8.13
C ASN A 217 -3.05 -15.83 -7.45
N LEU A 218 -2.35 -15.64 -6.34
CA LEU A 218 -1.83 -16.71 -5.51
C LEU A 218 -2.63 -16.77 -4.21
N ARG A 219 -3.21 -17.92 -3.90
CA ARG A 219 -3.85 -18.17 -2.61
C ARG A 219 -2.99 -19.12 -1.81
N LEU A 220 -2.55 -18.70 -0.63
CA LEU A 220 -1.90 -19.53 0.35
C LEU A 220 -2.97 -20.05 1.31
N LEU A 221 -3.13 -21.36 1.35
CA LEU A 221 -4.17 -22.05 2.10
C LEU A 221 -3.51 -22.76 3.27
N ASN A 222 -4.02 -22.52 4.49
CA ASN A 222 -3.58 -23.27 5.64
C ASN A 222 -3.93 -24.75 5.46
N THR A 223 -2.99 -25.65 5.74
CA THR A 223 -3.25 -27.10 5.68
C THR A 223 -4.13 -27.57 6.84
N HIS A 224 -4.18 -26.80 7.94
CA HIS A 224 -4.76 -27.18 9.22
C HIS A 224 -4.24 -28.55 9.74
N SER A 225 -3.08 -28.97 9.22
CA SER A 225 -2.46 -30.25 9.57
C SER A 225 -1.70 -30.09 10.87
N LEU A 226 -2.02 -30.94 11.83
CA LEU A 226 -1.22 -31.13 13.03
C LEU A 226 -0.35 -32.36 12.82
N THR A 227 0.96 -32.22 13.03
CA THR A 227 1.89 -33.36 13.05
C THR A 227 2.61 -33.38 14.38
N GLU A 228 2.55 -34.52 15.06
CA GLU A 228 3.36 -34.79 16.24
C GLU A 228 4.76 -35.21 15.82
N VAL A 229 5.75 -34.56 16.42
CA VAL A 229 7.17 -34.88 16.24
C VAL A 229 7.73 -35.20 17.61
N PHE A 230 8.29 -36.40 17.75
CA PHE A 230 8.98 -36.83 18.94
C PHE A 230 10.48 -36.59 18.75
N ILE A 231 11.13 -35.97 19.73
CA ILE A 231 12.59 -35.80 19.73
C ILE A 231 13.16 -36.83 20.69
N ASN A 232 13.88 -37.81 20.14
CA ASN A 232 14.54 -38.84 20.93
C ASN A 232 15.72 -38.24 21.72
N THR A 233 16.23 -38.98 22.70
CA THR A 233 17.39 -38.56 23.53
C THR A 233 18.69 -38.42 22.73
N ASP A 234 18.78 -39.06 21.55
CA ASP A 234 19.86 -38.90 20.57
C ASP A 234 19.71 -37.66 19.68
N GLY A 235 18.64 -36.87 19.88
CA GLY A 235 18.32 -35.67 19.12
C GLY A 235 17.69 -35.94 17.74
N VAL A 236 17.43 -37.19 17.38
CA VAL A 236 16.83 -37.55 16.09
C VAL A 236 15.31 -37.39 16.18
N PRO A 237 14.69 -36.58 15.30
CA PRO A 237 13.24 -36.44 15.28
C PRO A 237 12.57 -37.66 14.63
N THR A 238 11.54 -38.21 15.27
CA THR A 238 10.64 -39.21 14.72
C THR A 238 9.25 -38.64 14.55
N ILE A 239 8.58 -39.03 13.47
CA ILE A 239 7.25 -38.53 13.12
C ILE A 239 6.21 -39.48 13.72
N GLY A 240 5.19 -38.92 14.36
CA GLY A 240 4.05 -39.69 14.85
C GLY A 240 3.33 -40.46 13.74
N GLU A 241 2.77 -41.62 14.09
CA GLU A 241 2.03 -42.44 13.13
C GLU A 241 0.88 -41.66 12.49
N GLY A 242 0.71 -41.83 11.17
CA GLY A 242 -0.36 -41.18 10.41
C GLY A 242 -0.08 -39.76 9.91
N SER A 243 1.11 -39.19 10.18
CA SER A 243 1.47 -37.92 9.54
C SER A 243 1.66 -38.09 8.03
N THR A 244 0.97 -37.27 7.25
CA THR A 244 1.10 -37.16 5.79
C THR A 244 1.76 -35.87 5.35
N SER A 245 2.00 -34.96 6.30
CA SER A 245 2.44 -33.59 6.02
C SER A 245 3.92 -33.37 6.31
N CYS A 246 4.55 -34.23 7.10
CA CYS A 246 5.98 -34.17 7.38
C CYS A 246 6.68 -35.43 6.90
N GLN A 247 7.94 -35.29 6.48
CA GLN A 247 8.80 -36.39 6.13
C GLN A 247 10.25 -36.12 6.56
N PRO A 248 11.05 -37.15 6.87
CA PRO A 248 12.48 -36.98 7.04
C PRO A 248 13.10 -36.47 5.73
N GLN A 249 13.92 -35.44 5.81
CA GLN A 249 14.59 -34.85 4.65
C GLN A 249 16.03 -34.48 5.02
N THR A 250 16.95 -34.70 4.08
CA THR A 250 18.33 -34.24 4.19
C THR A 250 18.58 -33.13 3.16
N ILE A 251 19.11 -32.00 3.60
CA ILE A 251 19.50 -30.86 2.75
C ILE A 251 20.99 -30.61 2.98
N GLY A 252 21.80 -30.90 1.95
CA GLY A 252 23.26 -30.89 2.07
C GLY A 252 23.74 -31.91 3.10
N THR A 253 24.43 -31.45 4.14
CA THR A 253 24.92 -32.31 5.24
C THR A 253 24.00 -32.36 6.46
N ARG A 254 22.81 -31.74 6.39
CA ARG A 254 21.87 -31.65 7.51
C ARG A 254 20.65 -32.54 7.28
N SER A 255 20.42 -33.47 8.20
CA SER A 255 19.20 -34.29 8.25
C SER A 255 18.23 -33.71 9.26
N GLY A 256 16.93 -33.73 8.93
CA GLY A 256 15.86 -33.23 9.78
C GLY A 256 14.49 -33.59 9.23
N LEU A 257 13.47 -32.80 9.58
CA LEU A 257 12.11 -32.95 9.07
C LEU A 257 11.75 -31.82 8.13
N SER A 258 11.02 -32.15 7.06
CA SER A 258 10.39 -31.21 6.16
C SER A 258 8.90 -31.36 6.24
N CYS A 259 8.22 -30.28 6.60
CA CYS A 259 6.78 -30.25 6.83
C CYS A 259 6.09 -29.30 5.85
N LYS A 260 5.04 -29.80 5.23
CA LYS A 260 4.14 -29.01 4.38
C LYS A 260 3.26 -28.14 5.27
N MET A 261 3.61 -26.86 5.33
CA MET A 261 2.88 -25.87 6.16
C MET A 261 1.65 -25.31 5.43
N VAL A 262 1.79 -25.05 4.13
CA VAL A 262 0.75 -24.40 3.33
C VAL A 262 0.48 -25.17 2.04
N ASN A 263 -0.78 -25.17 1.63
CA ASN A 263 -1.20 -25.46 0.25
C ASN A 263 -1.20 -24.14 -0.53
N TYR A 264 -1.13 -24.21 -1.86
CA TYR A 264 -1.33 -23.03 -2.68
C TYR A 264 -2.19 -23.31 -3.92
N ALA A 265 -2.92 -22.30 -4.36
CA ALA A 265 -3.58 -22.25 -5.65
C ALA A 265 -3.05 -21.03 -6.42
N LEU A 266 -2.56 -21.24 -7.63
CA LEU A 266 -2.01 -20.18 -8.48
C LEU A 266 -2.77 -20.11 -9.79
N GLU A 267 -3.41 -18.97 -10.03
CA GLU A 267 -3.96 -18.59 -11.33
C GLU A 267 -3.03 -17.53 -11.94
N ASN A 268 -2.62 -17.68 -13.19
CA ASN A 268 -1.76 -16.68 -13.85
C ASN A 268 -2.03 -16.59 -15.36
N ASN A 269 -1.62 -15.48 -15.96
CA ASN A 269 -1.76 -15.21 -17.40
C ASN A 269 -0.48 -15.53 -18.21
N GLY A 270 0.41 -16.37 -17.69
CA GLY A 270 1.72 -16.64 -18.29
C GLY A 270 2.83 -15.68 -17.86
N LEU A 271 2.60 -14.82 -16.85
CA LEU A 271 3.64 -13.99 -16.27
C LEU A 271 4.81 -14.85 -15.75
N SER A 272 6.00 -14.56 -16.25
CA SER A 272 7.26 -15.10 -15.72
C SER A 272 7.94 -14.06 -14.86
N ASN A 273 8.20 -14.38 -13.59
CA ASN A 273 8.77 -13.46 -12.63
C ASN A 273 9.73 -14.20 -11.69
N THR A 274 10.93 -13.65 -11.50
CA THR A 274 11.97 -14.18 -10.59
C THR A 274 12.23 -13.27 -9.38
N SER A 275 11.52 -12.14 -9.31
CA SER A 275 11.67 -11.06 -8.33
C SER A 275 10.76 -11.22 -7.10
N ILE A 276 9.70 -12.01 -7.22
CA ILE A 276 8.76 -12.28 -6.13
C ILE A 276 9.26 -13.49 -5.36
N HIS A 277 9.63 -13.26 -4.10
CA HIS A 277 10.07 -14.31 -3.19
C HIS A 277 9.04 -14.54 -2.09
N ILE A 278 8.68 -15.81 -1.92
CA ILE A 278 7.78 -16.28 -0.86
C ILE A 278 8.59 -17.18 0.04
N PHE A 279 8.60 -16.88 1.32
CA PHE A 279 9.34 -17.65 2.29
C PHE A 279 8.60 -17.71 3.63
N PRO A 280 8.72 -18.84 4.36
CA PRO A 280 8.22 -18.93 5.72
C PRO A 280 9.08 -18.07 6.65
N ALA A 281 8.46 -17.38 7.62
CA ALA A 281 9.20 -16.58 8.59
C ALA A 281 8.80 -16.86 10.04
N ILE A 282 9.74 -17.39 10.83
CA ILE A 282 9.56 -17.75 12.25
C ILE A 282 9.26 -16.47 13.05
N SER A 283 8.08 -16.38 13.65
CA SER A 283 7.67 -15.21 14.45
C SER A 283 8.12 -15.29 15.92
N ASN A 284 8.48 -16.47 16.40
CA ASN A 284 8.97 -16.69 17.76
C ASN A 284 10.48 -16.41 17.87
N SER A 285 10.86 -15.39 18.65
CA SER A 285 12.24 -14.93 18.79
C SER A 285 13.20 -15.96 19.40
N SER A 286 12.72 -16.83 20.29
CA SER A 286 13.54 -17.90 20.88
C SER A 286 13.86 -18.99 19.85
N LEU A 287 12.89 -19.34 18.99
CA LEU A 287 13.07 -20.25 17.87
C LEU A 287 13.97 -19.64 16.79
N VAL A 288 13.78 -18.37 16.43
CA VAL A 288 14.66 -17.66 15.47
C VAL A 288 16.13 -17.73 15.93
N SER A 289 16.38 -17.50 17.23
CA SER A 289 17.73 -17.50 17.79
C SER A 289 18.37 -18.89 17.82
N ALA A 290 17.57 -19.95 17.98
CA ALA A 290 18.02 -21.33 18.00
C ALA A 290 18.25 -21.92 16.60
N VAL A 291 17.44 -21.50 15.62
CA VAL A 291 17.46 -22.06 14.25
C VAL A 291 18.51 -21.35 13.37
N GLY A 292 18.97 -20.14 13.72
CA GLY A 292 19.92 -19.39 12.89
C GLY A 292 19.34 -19.09 11.50
N SER A 293 20.19 -18.93 10.46
CA SER A 293 19.73 -18.74 9.07
C SER A 293 19.12 -19.99 8.42
N MET A 294 18.65 -20.95 9.21
CA MET A 294 18.13 -22.22 8.72
C MET A 294 16.60 -22.23 8.66
N ILE A 295 16.13 -23.01 7.71
CA ILE A 295 14.74 -23.09 7.30
C ILE A 295 13.99 -23.97 8.33
N CYS A 296 13.13 -23.35 9.15
CA CYS A 296 11.68 -23.62 9.29
C CYS A 296 11.09 -23.65 10.73
N SER A 297 9.76 -23.40 10.78
CA SER A 297 8.73 -23.66 11.81
C SER A 297 8.33 -22.57 12.84
N SER A 298 7.72 -21.50 12.34
CA SER A 298 6.45 -20.88 12.82
C SER A 298 6.16 -19.66 11.92
N ALA A 299 5.69 -19.94 10.70
CA ALA A 299 5.78 -18.99 9.60
C ALA A 299 4.62 -18.00 9.55
N SER A 300 4.86 -16.71 9.80
CA SER A 300 4.14 -15.69 9.05
C SER A 300 4.63 -15.76 7.61
N THR A 301 3.74 -15.73 6.62
CA THR A 301 4.21 -15.64 5.22
C THR A 301 4.46 -14.19 4.88
N ALA A 302 5.73 -13.86 4.63
CA ALA A 302 6.11 -12.57 4.08
C ALA A 302 6.44 -12.71 2.61
N ILE A 303 6.04 -11.70 1.84
CA ILE A 303 6.34 -11.60 0.43
C ILE A 303 7.25 -10.41 0.24
N ARG A 304 8.42 -10.66 -0.35
CA ARG A 304 9.37 -9.61 -0.71
C ARG A 304 9.37 -9.49 -2.22
N GLY A 305 8.90 -8.35 -2.73
CA GLY A 305 9.26 -7.90 -4.08
C GLY A 305 10.68 -7.32 -4.04
N SER A 306 11.55 -7.75 -4.94
CA SER A 306 12.87 -7.14 -5.09
C SER A 306 12.75 -5.66 -5.47
N ARG A 307 13.61 -4.83 -4.88
CA ARG A 307 13.78 -3.41 -5.24
C ARG A 307 14.39 -3.27 -6.64
#